data_AF-G2YCL5-F1
#
_entry.id   AF-G2YCL5-F1
#
_cell.length_a   1.000
_cell.length_b   1.000
_cell.length_c   1.000
_cell.angle_alpha   90.00
_cell.angle_beta   90.00
_cell.angle_gamma   90.00
#
_symmetry.space_group_name_H-M   'P 1'
#
loop_
_entity.id
_entity.type
_entity.pdbx_description
1 polymer ?
#
loop_
_entity_poly.entity_id
_entity_poly.type
_entity_poly.pdbx_seq_one_letter_code
_entity_poly.pdbx_strand_id
1 'polypeptide(L)'
;MYRNSGFFLWIDLSPFLEIQDRDNEDLWEAEKMLSSKLLKAGIEMSTGFAYHNEKPGWFRIIFSVEREVLEEGLRSVRIGL
;
A
#
# COMPACT_ATOMS: atom_id res chain seq x y z
N MET A 1 5.56 -25.48 -10.91
CA MET A 1 5.81 -25.52 -9.45
C MET A 1 5.59 -24.11 -8.92
N TYR A 2 4.33 -23.73 -8.64
CA TYR A 2 3.99 -22.37 -8.18
C TYR A 2 4.18 -22.30 -6.67
N ARG A 3 5.31 -21.76 -6.21
CA ARG A 3 5.53 -21.45 -4.78
C ARG A 3 4.81 -20.13 -4.43
N ASN A 4 3.48 -20.18 -4.28
CA ASN A 4 2.66 -19.05 -3.83
C ASN A 4 2.54 -19.02 -2.29
N SER A 5 3.62 -18.74 -1.56
CA SER A 5 3.48 -18.62 -0.10
C SER A 5 4.47 -17.63 0.51
N GLY A 6 4.22 -16.35 0.27
CA GLY A 6 4.37 -15.35 1.32
C GLY A 6 2.99 -14.98 1.82
N PHE A 7 2.83 -14.69 3.11
CA PHE A 7 1.56 -14.24 3.69
C PHE A 7 1.28 -12.77 3.36
N PHE A 8 1.31 -12.45 2.07
CA PHE A 8 1.10 -11.09 1.61
C PHE A 8 0.26 -11.03 0.34
N LEU A 9 -0.48 -9.93 0.21
CA LEU A 9 -1.16 -9.53 -1.02
C LEU A 9 -0.40 -8.37 -1.63
N TRP A 10 -0.27 -8.40 -2.96
CA TRP A 10 0.25 -7.29 -3.74
C TRP A 10 -0.96 -6.60 -4.39
N ILE A 11 -1.26 -5.38 -3.96
CA ILE A 11 -2.48 -4.67 -4.33
C ILE A 11 -2.16 -3.37 -5.07
N ASP A 12 -3.05 -3.00 -5.99
CA ASP A 12 -2.98 -1.74 -6.73
C ASP A 12 -3.83 -0.68 -6.02
N LEU A 13 -3.16 0.33 -5.45
CA LEU A 13 -3.74 1.53 -4.85
C LEU A 13 -3.47 2.78 -5.69
N SER A 14 -3.03 2.64 -6.95
CA SER A 14 -2.87 3.77 -7.86
C SER A 14 -4.10 4.70 -7.97
N PRO A 15 -5.37 4.23 -7.85
CA PRO A 15 -6.54 5.11 -7.87
C PRO A 15 -6.64 6.07 -6.66
N PHE A 16 -5.88 5.82 -5.59
CA PHE A 16 -5.88 6.61 -4.35
C PHE A 16 -4.69 7.57 -4.26
N LEU A 17 -3.83 7.62 -5.28
CA LEU A 17 -2.76 8.61 -5.35
C LEU A 17 -3.36 10.00 -5.64
N GLU A 18 -3.10 10.97 -4.76
CA GLU A 18 -3.68 12.33 -4.81
C GLU A 18 -3.11 13.24 -5.91
N ILE A 19 -2.60 12.68 -7.00
CA ILE A 19 -2.06 13.42 -8.15
C ILE A 19 -2.48 12.69 -9.42
N GLN A 20 -3.50 13.22 -10.11
CA GLN A 20 -4.05 12.62 -11.33
C GLN A 20 -3.37 13.11 -12.62
N ASP A 21 -2.62 14.22 -12.57
CA ASP A 21 -1.94 14.81 -13.72
C ASP A 21 -0.48 15.16 -13.37
N ARG A 22 0.48 14.31 -13.78
CA ARG A 22 1.88 14.59 -14.18
C ARG A 22 2.78 13.34 -14.15
N ASP A 23 3.99 13.51 -14.68
CA ASP A 23 5.06 12.53 -14.94
C ASP A 23 5.38 11.57 -13.78
N ASN A 24 6.09 10.48 -14.09
CA ASN A 24 6.39 9.37 -13.14
C ASN A 24 7.01 9.81 -11.80
N GLU A 25 7.76 10.91 -11.74
CA GLU A 25 8.34 11.43 -10.48
C GLU A 25 7.26 11.88 -9.49
N ASP A 26 6.21 12.55 -9.97
CA ASP A 26 5.11 13.05 -9.12
C ASP A 26 4.28 11.89 -8.54
N LEU A 27 4.14 10.80 -9.29
CA LEU A 27 3.44 9.60 -8.84
C LEU A 27 4.20 8.82 -7.75
N TRP A 28 5.54 8.81 -7.77
CA TRP A 28 6.34 8.22 -6.68
C TRP A 28 6.24 9.02 -5.39
N GLU A 29 6.22 10.35 -5.47
CA GLU A 29 5.98 11.20 -4.29
C GLU A 29 4.55 11.01 -3.77
N ALA A 30 3.55 10.87 -4.65
CA ALA A 30 2.19 10.51 -4.26
C ALA A 30 2.14 9.15 -3.52
N GLU A 31 2.89 8.14 -3.98
CA GLU A 31 2.98 6.83 -3.30
C GLU A 31 3.56 6.97 -1.88
N LYS A 32 4.62 7.79 -1.72
CA LYS A 32 5.21 8.07 -0.40
C LYS A 32 4.25 8.83 0.52
N MET A 33 3.49 9.78 -0.01
CA MET A 33 2.47 10.50 0.74
C MET A 33 1.35 9.56 1.21
N LEU A 34 0.85 8.69 0.32
CA LEU A 34 -0.16 7.69 0.66
C LEU A 34 0.36 6.73 1.74
N SER A 35 1.59 6.23 1.60
CA SER A 35 2.24 5.41 2.62
C SER A 35 2.32 6.11 3.97
N SER A 36 2.68 7.39 3.98
CA SER A 36 2.73 8.20 5.21
C SER A 36 1.36 8.40 5.85
N LYS A 37 0.28 8.52 5.06
CA LYS A 37 -1.10 8.61 5.56
C LYS A 37 -1.56 7.30 6.18
N LEU A 38 -1.29 6.18 5.51
CA LEU A 38 -1.61 4.85 6.02
C LEU A 38 -0.87 4.58 7.33
N LEU A 39 0.42 4.94 7.42
CA LEU A 39 1.20 4.80 8.65
C LEU A 39 0.63 5.63 9.81
N LYS A 40 0.17 6.86 9.55
CA LYS A 40 -0.51 7.69 10.55
C LYS A 40 -1.85 7.08 11.01
N ALA A 41 -2.51 6.31 10.15
CA ALA A 41 -3.70 5.54 10.48
C ALA A 41 -3.38 4.18 11.15
N GLY A 42 -2.11 3.93 11.49
CA GLY A 42 -1.66 2.69 12.14
C GLY A 42 -1.45 1.51 11.19
N ILE A 43 -1.42 1.76 9.89
CA ILE A 43 -1.27 0.71 8.86
C ILE A 43 0.08 0.89 8.17
N GLU A 44 1.01 0.00 8.48
CA GLU A 44 2.29 -0.07 7.78
C GLU A 44 2.15 -0.95 6.53
N MET A 45 2.51 -0.41 5.36
CA MET A 45 2.58 -1.16 4.11
C MET A 45 3.94 -0.96 3.44
N SER A 46 4.48 -2.01 2.84
CA SER A 46 5.68 -1.88 2.01
C SER A 46 5.29 -1.35 0.63
N THR A 47 5.97 -0.30 0.16
CA THR A 47 5.64 0.38 -1.10
C THR A 47 6.33 -0.25 -2.31
N GLY A 48 5.74 -0.07 -3.50
CA GLY A 48 6.32 -0.48 -4.78
C GLY A 48 7.70 0.12 -5.03
N PHE A 49 7.91 1.35 -4.55
CA PHE A 49 9.20 2.05 -4.60
C PHE A 49 10.31 1.23 -3.92
N ALA A 50 10.04 0.67 -2.74
CA ALA A 50 11.02 -0.14 -2.00
C ALA A 50 11.42 -1.43 -2.73
N TYR A 51 10.60 -1.88 -3.68
CA TYR A 51 10.81 -3.08 -4.49
C TYR A 51 11.23 -2.76 -5.94
N HIS A 52 11.56 -1.51 -6.24
CA HIS A 52 11.93 -1.04 -7.60
C HIS A 52 10.87 -1.41 -8.65
N ASN A 53 9.59 -1.32 -8.29
CA ASN A 53 8.51 -1.61 -9.22
C ASN A 53 8.53 -0.65 -10.42
N GLU A 54 8.07 -1.12 -11.58
CA GLU A 54 8.08 -0.30 -12.82
C GLU A 54 7.11 0.88 -12.75
N LYS A 55 6.06 0.77 -11.93
CA LYS A 55 4.99 1.77 -11.79
C LYS A 55 4.65 2.06 -10.31
N PRO A 56 4.45 3.32 -9.94
CA PRO A 56 3.92 3.71 -8.63
C PRO A 56 2.49 3.19 -8.39
N GLY A 57 2.09 3.10 -7.13
CA GLY A 57 0.75 2.75 -6.68
C GLY A 57 0.59 1.31 -6.19
N TRP A 58 1.63 0.50 -6.21
CA TRP A 58 1.55 -0.89 -5.73
C TRP A 58 2.04 -1.02 -4.29
N PHE A 59 1.31 -1.80 -3.49
CA PHE A 59 1.59 -1.98 -2.07
C PHE A 59 1.52 -3.45 -1.67
N ARG A 60 2.34 -3.80 -0.68
CA ARG A 60 2.32 -5.11 -0.04
C ARG A 60 1.60 -5.05 1.29
N ILE A 61 0.53 -5.82 1.42
CA ILE A 61 -0.17 -6.06 2.68
C ILE A 61 0.22 -7.42 3.22
N ILE A 62 0.68 -7.48 4.47
CA ILE A 62 0.87 -8.74 5.19
C ILE A 62 -0.39 -9.04 5.99
N PHE A 63 -0.99 -10.21 5.78
CA PHE A 63 -2.25 -10.60 6.44
C PHE A 63 -2.08 -11.75 7.43
N SER A 64 -0.87 -12.28 7.63
CA SER A 64 -0.56 -13.24 8.69
C SER A 64 -0.37 -12.55 10.04
N VAL A 65 -1.36 -11.76 10.43
CA VAL A 65 -1.50 -11.17 11.76
C VAL A 65 -2.75 -11.74 12.40
N GLU A 66 -2.94 -11.52 13.70
CA GLU A 66 -4.19 -11.88 14.38
C GLU A 66 -5.39 -11.25 13.66
N ARG A 67 -6.51 -11.97 13.60
CA ARG A 67 -7.68 -11.57 12.82
C ARG A 67 -8.18 -10.19 13.27
N GLU A 68 -8.17 -9.95 14.56
CA GLU A 68 -8.57 -8.70 15.20
C GLU A 68 -7.69 -7.53 14.73
N VAL A 69 -6.37 -7.77 14.58
CA VAL A 69 -5.40 -6.79 14.07
C VAL A 69 -5.62 -6.52 12.58
N LEU A 70 -5.89 -7.56 11.78
CA LEU A 70 -6.21 -7.40 10.36
C LEU A 70 -7.50 -6.61 10.17
N GLU A 71 -8.55 -6.94 10.92
CA GLU A 71 -9.83 -6.26 10.85
C GLU A 71 -9.74 -4.79 11.29
N GLU A 72 -8.91 -4.48 12.30
CA GLU A 72 -8.66 -3.11 12.72
C GLU A 72 -7.89 -2.31 11.65
N GLY A 73 -6.85 -2.91 11.07
CA GLY A 73 -6.12 -2.30 9.95
C GLY A 73 -7.05 -1.96 8.78
N LEU A 74 -7.93 -2.89 8.39
CA LEU A 74 -8.91 -2.66 7.32
C LEU A 74 -9.95 -1.58 7.69
N ARG A 75 -10.38 -1.50 8.96
CA ARG A 75 -11.26 -0.42 9.43
C ARG A 75 -10.58 0.94 9.36
N SER A 76 -9.31 1.03 9.75
CA SER A 76 -8.53 2.28 9.68
C SER A 76 -8.28 2.74 8.25
N VAL A 77 -8.08 1.82 7.28
CA VAL A 77 -7.97 2.16 5.85
C VAL A 77 -9.24 2.87 5.37
N ARG A 78 -10.42 2.36 5.77
CA ARG A 78 -11.72 2.95 5.39
C ARG A 78 -11.96 4.34 5.97
N ILE A 79 -11.33 4.68 7.10
CA ILE A 79 -11.51 5.99 7.76
C ILE A 79 -10.46 7.00 7.26
N GLY A 80 -9.28 6.54 6.86
CA GLY A 80 -8.16 7.38 6.43
C GLY A 80 -8.06 7.66 4.93
N LEU A 81 -8.82 6.93 4.09
CA LEU A 81 -9.03 7.19 2.67
C LEU A 81 -10.39 7.86 2.44
#